data_AF-A0A4R2NV06-F1
#
_entry.id   AF-A0A4R2NV06-F1
#
_cell.length_a   1.000
_cell.length_b   1.000
_cell.length_c   1.000
_cell.angle_alpha   90.00
_cell.angle_beta   90.00
_cell.angle_gamma   90.00
#
_symmetry.space_group_name_H-M   'P 1'
#
loop_
_entity.id
_entity.type
_entity.pdbx_description
1 polymer ?
#
loop_
_entity_poly.entity_id
_entity_poly.type
_entity_poly.pdbx_seq_one_letter_code
_entity_poly.pdbx_strand_id
1 'polypeptide(L)'
;MRTPLDRIRHALSFEVLALLIVVPLGAALFDMPMQDIGVVSAASAVIAVLWNMVYNHAFDLGLRRLTGTTLKRPLARIVHAVLFELGLLVVLMPLFAWYLGVTLWQALVMDVSLAAFYMTYALAFNWAYDRLFPLPEWSTPPTPR
;
A
#
# COMPACT_ATOMS: atom_id res chain seq x y z
N MET A 1 -8.33 -22.11 -8.73
CA MET A 1 -7.64 -20.87 -9.17
C MET A 1 -8.69 -19.77 -9.35
N ARG A 2 -8.60 -18.67 -8.60
CA ARG A 2 -9.55 -17.54 -8.71
C ARG A 2 -9.54 -17.00 -10.14
N THR A 3 -10.70 -16.80 -10.75
CA THR A 3 -10.83 -16.31 -12.12
C THR A 3 -10.25 -14.89 -12.24
N PRO A 4 -9.72 -14.48 -13.40
CA PRO A 4 -9.23 -13.11 -13.59
C PRO A 4 -10.33 -12.05 -13.33
N LEU A 5 -11.59 -12.41 -13.57
CA LEU A 5 -12.76 -11.57 -13.31
C LEU A 5 -13.00 -11.32 -11.81
N ASP A 6 -12.77 -12.34 -10.95
CA ASP A 6 -12.83 -12.17 -9.50
C ASP A 6 -11.75 -11.24 -8.96
N ARG A 7 -10.54 -11.28 -9.56
CA ARG A 7 -9.44 -10.39 -9.17
C ARG A 7 -9.74 -8.93 -9.49
N ILE A 8 -10.30 -8.66 -10.66
CA ILE A 8 -10.69 -7.30 -11.06
C ILE A 8 -11.80 -6.78 -10.17
N ARG A 9 -12.85 -7.58 -9.91
CA ARG A 9 -13.92 -7.21 -8.97
C ARG A 9 -13.35 -6.89 -7.58
N HIS A 10 -12.47 -7.75 -7.06
CA HIS A 10 -11.84 -7.55 -5.76
C HIS A 10 -11.04 -6.25 -5.70
N ALA A 11 -10.17 -6.01 -6.69
CA ALA A 11 -9.34 -4.81 -6.74
C ALA A 11 -10.19 -3.54 -6.89
N LEU A 12 -11.22 -3.58 -7.73
CA LEU A 12 -12.10 -2.43 -7.95
C LEU A 12 -12.96 -2.14 -6.71
N SER A 13 -13.52 -3.18 -6.09
CA SER A 13 -14.29 -3.03 -4.84
C SER A 13 -13.41 -2.52 -3.70
N PHE A 14 -12.17 -3.00 -3.59
CA PHE A 14 -11.20 -2.53 -2.61
C PHE A 14 -10.92 -1.03 -2.79
N GLU A 15 -10.58 -0.60 -4.01
CA GLU A 15 -10.21 0.79 -4.26
C GLU A 15 -11.40 1.74 -4.06
N VAL A 16 -12.58 1.37 -4.55
CA VAL A 16 -13.79 2.21 -4.42
C VAL A 16 -14.20 2.35 -2.96
N LEU A 17 -14.20 1.27 -2.18
CA LEU A 17 -14.51 1.33 -0.75
C LEU A 17 -13.45 2.10 0.03
N ALA A 18 -12.16 1.92 -0.31
CA ALA A 18 -11.08 2.69 0.30
C ALA A 18 -11.30 4.19 0.09
N LEU A 19 -11.54 4.62 -1.16
CA LEU A 19 -11.77 6.03 -1.48
C LEU A 19 -13.02 6.58 -0.80
N LEU A 20 -14.11 5.82 -0.76
CA LEU A 20 -15.35 6.23 -0.09
C LEU A 20 -15.17 6.50 1.41
N ILE A 21 -14.19 5.87 2.06
CA ILE A 21 -13.91 6.07 3.48
C ILE A 21 -12.80 7.11 3.68
N VAL A 22 -11.71 7.01 2.93
CA VAL A 22 -10.52 7.85 3.12
C VAL A 22 -10.78 9.30 2.75
N VAL A 23 -11.62 9.55 1.74
CA VAL A 23 -11.95 10.91 1.28
C VAL A 23 -12.71 11.71 2.33
N PRO A 24 -13.86 11.26 2.87
CA PRO A 24 -14.55 12.00 3.92
C PRO A 24 -13.76 12.03 5.23
N LEU A 25 -13.05 10.95 5.58
CA LEU A 25 -12.25 10.91 6.80
C LEU A 25 -11.06 11.88 6.73
N GLY A 26 -10.33 11.88 5.61
CA GLY A 26 -9.21 12.77 5.38
C GLY A 26 -9.65 14.23 5.27
N ALA A 27 -10.77 14.50 4.62
CA ALA A 27 -11.34 15.85 4.56
C ALA A 27 -11.67 16.38 5.96
N ALA A 28 -12.27 15.55 6.81
CA ALA A 28 -12.59 15.91 8.19
C ALA A 28 -11.35 16.03 9.09
N LEU A 29 -10.34 15.17 8.90
CA LEU A 29 -9.13 15.15 9.72
C LEU A 29 -8.18 16.31 9.41
N PHE A 30 -8.08 16.67 8.13
CA PHE A 30 -7.11 17.66 7.63
C PHE A 30 -7.75 19.02 7.28
N ASP A 31 -9.07 19.16 7.47
CA ASP A 31 -9.85 20.36 7.12
C ASP A 31 -9.63 20.80 5.67
N MET A 32 -9.66 19.82 4.75
CA MET A 32 -9.39 20.01 3.32
C MET A 32 -10.59 19.63 2.46
N PRO A 33 -10.72 20.22 1.26
CA PRO A 33 -11.72 19.80 0.29
C PRO A 33 -11.62 18.30 -0.01
N MET A 34 -12.77 17.61 -0.06
CA MET A 34 -12.84 16.19 -0.39
C MET A 34 -12.22 15.88 -1.76
N GLN A 35 -12.30 16.82 -2.71
CA GLN A 35 -11.71 16.69 -4.03
C GLN A 35 -10.19 16.55 -3.95
N ASP A 36 -9.53 17.38 -3.15
CA ASP A 36 -8.07 17.38 -3.01
C ASP A 36 -7.57 16.11 -2.33
N ILE A 37 -8.26 15.66 -1.26
CA ILE A 37 -7.96 14.39 -0.59
C ILE A 37 -8.14 13.21 -1.54
N GLY A 38 -9.20 13.22 -2.36
CA GLY A 38 -9.43 12.18 -3.36
C GLY A 38 -8.35 12.12 -4.42
N VAL A 39 -7.94 13.27 -4.96
CA VAL A 39 -6.84 13.36 -5.93
C VAL A 39 -5.54 12.90 -5.32
N VAL A 40 -5.20 13.37 -4.11
CA VAL A 40 -3.98 12.97 -3.41
C VAL A 40 -3.97 11.48 -3.12
N SER A 41 -5.07 10.90 -2.61
CA SER A 41 -5.14 9.47 -2.32
C SER A 41 -4.95 8.63 -3.58
N ALA A 42 -5.65 8.97 -4.67
CA ALA A 42 -5.54 8.26 -5.93
C ALA A 42 -4.14 8.40 -6.57
N ALA A 43 -3.59 9.61 -6.60
CA ALA A 43 -2.24 9.87 -7.10
C ALA A 43 -1.19 9.11 -6.29
N SER A 44 -1.32 9.11 -4.96
CA SER A 44 -0.42 8.39 -4.06
C SER A 44 -0.47 6.90 -4.29
N ALA A 45 -1.65 6.31 -4.50
CA ALA A 45 -1.78 4.89 -4.82
C ALA A 45 -1.02 4.53 -6.11
N VAL A 46 -1.17 5.34 -7.16
CA VAL A 46 -0.44 5.14 -8.42
C VAL A 46 1.07 5.29 -8.23
N ILE A 47 1.50 6.33 -7.54
CA ILE A 47 2.92 6.58 -7.27
C ILE A 47 3.51 5.46 -6.41
N ALA A 48 2.80 4.98 -5.39
CA ALA A 48 3.23 3.89 -4.54
C ALA A 48 3.42 2.59 -5.33
N VAL A 49 2.51 2.26 -6.26
CA VAL A 49 2.66 1.08 -7.14
C VAL A 49 3.89 1.23 -8.03
N LEU A 50 4.07 2.38 -8.68
CA LEU A 50 5.23 2.65 -9.53
C LEU A 50 6.54 2.61 -8.73
N TRP A 51 6.57 3.26 -7.57
CA TRP A 51 7.71 3.28 -6.67
C TRP A 51 8.07 1.88 -6.18
N ASN A 52 7.07 1.07 -5.80
CA ASN A 52 7.27 -0.33 -5.42
C ASN A 52 7.94 -1.14 -6.54
N MET A 53 7.53 -0.96 -7.80
CA MET A 53 8.17 -1.64 -8.92
C MET A 53 9.62 -1.19 -9.12
N VAL A 54 9.86 0.14 -9.15
CA VAL A 54 11.20 0.72 -9.36
C VAL A 54 12.15 0.33 -8.23
N TYR A 55 11.72 0.52 -6.98
CA TYR A 55 12.52 0.25 -5.81
C TYR A 55 12.84 -1.24 -5.66
N ASN A 56 11.86 -2.13 -5.83
CA ASN A 56 12.12 -3.57 -5.75
C ASN A 56 13.13 -4.01 -6.81
N HIS A 57 13.03 -3.47 -8.03
CA HIS A 57 13.99 -3.77 -9.09
C HIS A 57 15.41 -3.26 -8.75
N ALA A 58 15.52 -2.01 -8.29
CA ALA A 58 16.80 -1.40 -7.93
C ALA A 58 17.45 -2.13 -6.74
N PHE A 59 16.67 -2.47 -5.72
CA PHE A 59 17.16 -3.18 -4.54
C PHE A 59 17.62 -4.60 -4.90
N ASP A 60 16.85 -5.32 -5.72
CA ASP A 60 17.22 -6.67 -6.13
C ASP A 60 18.50 -6.67 -7.00
N LEU A 61 18.70 -5.66 -7.85
CA LEU A 61 19.95 -5.47 -8.59
C LEU A 61 21.13 -5.16 -7.65
N GLY A 62 20.92 -4.27 -6.67
CA GLY A 62 21.91 -3.95 -5.65
C GLY A 62 22.29 -5.16 -4.81
N LEU A 63 21.31 -5.95 -4.37
CA LEU A 63 21.50 -7.15 -3.56
C LEU A 63 22.28 -8.21 -4.35
N ARG A 64 21.93 -8.43 -5.63
CA ARG A 64 22.67 -9.33 -6.52
C ARG A 64 24.12 -8.90 -6.69
N ARG A 65 24.39 -7.59 -6.84
CA ARG A 65 25.76 -7.07 -6.96
C ARG A 65 26.56 -7.18 -5.66
N LEU A 66 25.93 -6.96 -4.51
CA LEU A 66 26.60 -6.95 -3.21
C LEU A 66 26.81 -8.34 -2.61
N THR A 67 25.87 -9.27 -2.82
CA THR A 67 25.88 -10.57 -2.14
C THR A 67 25.89 -11.77 -3.08
N GLY A 68 25.81 -11.56 -4.40
CA GLY A 68 25.80 -12.65 -5.39
C GLY A 68 24.55 -13.55 -5.35
N THR A 69 23.60 -13.27 -4.46
CA THR A 69 22.36 -14.05 -4.29
C THR A 69 21.16 -13.11 -4.11
N THR A 70 19.95 -13.62 -4.35
CA THR A 70 18.68 -12.93 -4.05
C THR A 70 18.08 -13.37 -2.71
N LEU A 71 18.80 -14.16 -1.91
CA LEU A 71 18.32 -14.65 -0.62
C LEU A 71 18.26 -13.50 0.39
N LYS A 72 17.09 -12.88 0.51
CA LYS A 72 16.81 -11.83 1.51
C LYS A 72 16.82 -12.42 2.93
N ARG A 73 18.00 -12.39 3.56
CA ARG A 73 18.18 -12.63 5.01
C ARG A 73 17.27 -11.67 5.81
N PRO A 74 16.82 -12.04 7.02
CA PRO A 74 15.86 -11.23 7.80
C PRO A 74 16.30 -9.77 8.00
N LEU A 75 17.60 -9.53 8.26
CA LEU A 75 18.17 -8.17 8.32
C LEU A 75 18.01 -7.40 7.01
N ALA A 76 18.22 -8.04 5.86
CA ALA A 76 18.06 -7.40 4.55
C ALA A 76 16.59 -7.04 4.27
N ARG A 77 15.62 -7.77 4.84
CA ARG A 77 14.19 -7.44 4.72
C ARG A 77 13.81 -6.20 5.53
N ILE A 78 14.35 -6.06 6.74
CA ILE A 78 14.13 -4.88 7.57
C ILE A 78 14.73 -3.65 6.89
N VAL A 79 15.99 -3.75 6.44
CA VAL A 79 16.64 -2.65 5.70
C VAL A 79 15.87 -2.31 4.42
N HIS A 80 15.42 -3.32 3.66
CA HIS A 80 14.61 -3.11 2.46
C HIS A 80 13.33 -2.33 2.78
N ALA A 81 12.59 -2.74 3.82
CA ALA A 81 11.32 -2.11 4.20
C ALA A 81 11.50 -0.68 4.70
N VAL A 82 12.48 -0.44 5.59
CA VAL A 82 12.76 0.90 6.12
C VAL A 82 13.20 1.85 5.00
N LEU A 83 14.08 1.39 4.12
CA LEU A 83 14.60 2.21 3.02
C LEU A 83 13.54 2.42 1.92
N PHE A 84 12.61 1.47 1.74
CA PHE A 84 11.44 1.64 0.87
C PHE A 84 10.55 2.77 1.36
N GLU A 85 10.17 2.72 2.64
CA GLU A 85 9.26 3.69 3.26
C GLU A 85 9.88 5.09 3.26
N LEU A 86 11.15 5.22 3.68
CA LEU A 86 11.86 6.49 3.67
C LEU A 86 12.00 7.05 2.25
N GLY A 87 12.28 6.20 1.26
CA GLY A 87 12.35 6.62 -0.13
C GLY A 87 11.00 7.10 -0.67
N LEU A 88 9.91 6.41 -0.30
CA LEU A 88 8.56 6.79 -0.69
C LEU A 88 8.17 8.14 -0.07
N LEU A 89 8.48 8.35 1.21
CA LEU A 89 8.28 9.63 1.92
C LEU A 89 9.00 10.78 1.21
N VAL A 90 10.25 10.58 0.80
CA VAL A 90 11.02 11.62 0.08
C VAL A 90 10.38 11.98 -1.27
N VAL A 91 9.65 11.06 -1.91
CA VAL A 91 8.95 11.31 -3.18
C VAL A 91 7.57 11.94 -2.95
N LEU A 92 6.79 11.44 -1.98
CA LEU A 92 5.41 11.87 -1.74
C LEU A 92 5.34 13.19 -0.95
N MET A 93 6.20 13.41 0.04
CA MET A 93 6.13 14.61 0.87
C MET A 93 6.26 15.92 0.08
N PRO A 94 7.24 16.10 -0.83
CA PRO A 94 7.33 17.32 -1.64
C PRO A 94 6.13 17.48 -2.57
N LEU A 95 5.58 16.37 -3.08
CA LEU A 95 4.41 16.39 -3.94
C LEU A 95 3.18 16.88 -3.18
N PHE A 96 2.94 16.37 -1.96
CA PHE A 96 1.82 16.81 -1.12
C PHE A 96 1.97 18.27 -0.71
N ALA A 97 3.17 18.65 -0.26
CA ALA A 97 3.46 20.03 0.13
C ALA A 97 3.24 21.00 -1.04
N TRP A 98 3.65 20.62 -2.26
CA TRP A 98 3.45 21.45 -3.44
C TRP A 98 1.99 21.49 -3.90
N TYR A 99 1.30 20.35 -3.94
CA TYR A 99 -0.07 20.26 -4.45
C TYR A 99 -1.10 20.87 -3.49
N LEU A 100 -1.00 20.55 -2.20
CA LEU A 100 -1.93 21.01 -1.16
C LEU A 100 -1.51 22.34 -0.53
N GLY A 101 -0.31 22.86 -0.85
CA GLY A 101 0.23 24.07 -0.25
C GLY A 101 0.52 23.94 1.26
N VAL A 102 0.72 22.71 1.74
CA VAL A 102 0.94 22.41 3.17
C VAL A 102 2.44 22.36 3.51
N THR A 103 2.73 22.44 4.81
CA THR A 103 4.11 22.26 5.30
C THR A 103 4.57 20.81 5.11
N LEU A 104 5.90 20.58 5.03
CA LEU A 104 6.45 19.22 4.99
C LEU A 104 6.05 18.39 6.22
N TRP A 105 5.87 19.01 7.38
CA TRP A 105 5.39 18.31 8.57
C TRP A 105 3.95 17.81 8.40
N GLN A 106 3.05 18.65 7.89
CA GLN A 106 1.68 18.24 7.57
C GLN A 106 1.66 17.15 6.50
N ALA A 107 2.46 17.28 5.44
CA ALA A 107 2.59 16.25 4.40
C ALA A 107 3.04 14.91 4.98
N LEU A 108 4.02 14.90 5.92
CA LEU A 108 4.45 13.69 6.62
C LEU A 108 3.30 13.06 7.43
N VAL A 109 2.57 13.87 8.19
CA VAL A 109 1.43 13.38 8.99
C VAL A 109 0.33 12.80 8.09
N MET A 110 0.05 13.45 6.97
CA MET A 110 -0.91 12.97 5.97
C MET A 110 -0.47 11.63 5.36
N ASP A 111 0.79 11.52 4.96
CA ASP A 111 1.33 10.30 4.36
C ASP A 111 1.25 9.12 5.33
N VAL A 112 1.73 9.31 6.57
CA VAL A 112 1.65 8.29 7.63
C VAL A 112 0.21 7.90 7.94
N SER A 113 -0.72 8.87 7.97
CA SER A 113 -2.14 8.60 8.22
C SER A 113 -2.77 7.79 7.09
N LEU A 114 -2.47 8.13 5.83
CA LEU A 114 -2.92 7.37 4.65
C LEU A 114 -2.33 5.96 4.64
N ALA A 115 -1.03 5.82 4.89
CA ALA A 115 -0.36 4.53 4.97
C ALA A 115 -0.97 3.64 6.07
N ALA A 116 -1.17 4.19 7.27
CA ALA A 116 -1.80 3.48 8.38
C ALA A 116 -3.24 3.07 8.07
N PHE A 117 -4.01 3.95 7.42
CA PHE A 117 -5.36 3.66 6.95
C PHE A 117 -5.37 2.51 5.95
N TYR A 118 -4.59 2.59 4.86
CA TYR A 118 -4.53 1.55 3.82
C TYR A 118 -4.01 0.22 4.39
N MET A 119 -3.05 0.24 5.31
CA MET A 119 -2.56 -0.97 5.99
C MET A 119 -3.68 -1.65 6.79
N THR A 120 -4.39 -0.88 7.62
CA THR A 120 -5.47 -1.41 8.46
C THR A 120 -6.66 -1.86 7.61
N TYR A 121 -7.00 -1.08 6.59
CA TYR A 121 -8.07 -1.39 5.65
C TYR A 121 -7.76 -2.64 4.83
N ALA A 122 -6.53 -2.79 4.31
CA ALA A 122 -6.10 -3.99 3.61
C ALA A 122 -6.19 -5.24 4.49
N LEU A 123 -5.77 -5.15 5.74
CA LEU A 123 -5.89 -6.26 6.68
C LEU A 123 -7.36 -6.64 6.92
N ALA A 124 -8.21 -5.65 7.20
CA ALA A 124 -9.64 -5.87 7.45
C ALA A 124 -10.37 -6.42 6.21
N PHE A 125 -10.08 -5.89 5.03
CA PHE A 125 -10.68 -6.33 3.78
C PHE A 125 -10.26 -7.76 3.43
N ASN A 126 -8.97 -8.07 3.53
CA ASN A 126 -8.47 -9.43 3.30
C ASN A 126 -9.11 -10.42 4.27
N TRP A 127 -9.20 -10.06 5.56
CA TRP A 127 -9.82 -10.92 6.56
C TRP A 127 -11.32 -11.14 6.31
N ALA A 128 -12.06 -10.08 5.96
CA ALA A 128 -13.48 -10.18 5.60
C ALA A 128 -13.69 -11.02 4.33
N TYR A 129 -12.84 -10.83 3.31
CA TYR A 129 -12.92 -11.57 2.07
C TYR A 129 -12.64 -13.06 2.26
N ASP A 130 -11.64 -13.42 3.06
CA ASP A 130 -11.32 -14.81 3.40
C ASP A 130 -12.44 -15.48 4.22
N ARG A 131 -13.17 -14.71 5.04
CA ARG A 131 -14.36 -15.18 5.78
C ARG A 131 -15.56 -15.41 4.86
N LEU A 132 -15.76 -14.55 3.87
CA LEU A 132 -16.88 -14.61 2.91
C LEU A 132 -16.66 -15.66 1.81
N PHE A 133 -15.41 -15.89 1.40
CA PHE A 133 -15.02 -16.87 0.39
C PHE A 133 -13.94 -17.82 0.94
N PRO A 134 -14.30 -18.73 1.87
CA PRO A 134 -13.35 -19.71 2.39
C PRO A 134 -12.83 -20.59 1.25
N LEU A 135 -11.51 -20.75 1.19
CA LEU A 135 -10.86 -21.61 0.20
C LEU A 135 -11.26 -23.08 0.49
N PRO A 136 -11.72 -23.86 -0.51
CA PRO A 136 -12.10 -25.27 -0.34
C PRO A 136 -10.98 -26.16 0.26
N GLU A 137 -9.74 -25.68 0.14
CA GLU A 137 -8.49 -26.28 0.61
C GLU A 137 -8.42 -26.31 2.14
N TRP A 138 -9.06 -25.35 2.83
CA TRP A 138 -9.06 -25.26 4.30
C TRP A 138 -10.10 -26.19 4.94
N SER A 139 -11.04 -26.72 4.15
CA SER A 139 -12.04 -27.70 4.59
C SER A 139 -11.61 -29.16 4.38
N THR A 140 -10.41 -29.42 3.82
CA THR A 140 -9.90 -30.78 3.65
C THR A 140 -8.92 -31.10 4.78
N PRO A 141 -9.18 -32.09 5.66
CA PRO A 141 -8.22 -32.50 6.67
C PRO A 141 -6.91 -32.96 6.01
N PRO A 142 -5.73 -32.67 6.60
CA PRO A 142 -4.48 -33.17 6.08
C PRO A 142 -4.53 -34.70 6.03
N THR A 143 -4.27 -35.28 4.84
CA THR A 143 -4.20 -36.73 4.66
C THR A 143 -3.07 -37.28 5.54
N PRO A 144 -3.34 -38.22 6.46
CA PRO A 144 -2.27 -38.87 7.21
C PRO A 144 -1.34 -39.59 6.22
N ARG A 145 -0.03 -39.32 6.31
CA ARG A 145 1.00 -40.11 5.61
C ARG A 145 1.34 -41.35 6.41
#